data_AF-A0A822ECX5-F1
#
_entry.id   AF-A0A822ECX5-F1
#
_cell.length_a   1.000
_cell.length_b   1.000
_cell.length_c   1.000
_cell.angle_alpha   90.00
_cell.angle_beta   90.00
_cell.angle_gamma   90.00
#
_symmetry.space_group_name_H-M   'P 1'
#
loop_
_entity.id
_entity.type
_entity.pdbx_description
1 polymer ?
#
loop_
_entity_poly.entity_id
_entity_poly.type
_entity_poly.pdbx_seq_one_letter_code
_entity_poly.pdbx_strand_id
1 'polypeptide(L)' 'FPGEPSPSETDIIQVSIRLPANEPIRRRFRRTDSAKLLFEFAWTNPNVPDQFELLWGYPRR' A
#
# COMPACT_ATOMS: atom_id res chain seq x y z
N PHE A 1 9.47 -9.65 -0.03
CA PHE A 1 8.64 -8.62 0.62
C PHE A 1 8.61 -8.84 2.11
N PRO A 2 8.72 -7.79 2.94
CA PRO A 2 8.47 -7.91 4.37
C PRO A 2 7.04 -8.40 4.61
N GLY A 3 6.82 -9.17 5.68
CA GLY A 3 5.50 -9.68 6.06
C GLY A 3 4.55 -8.57 6.50
N GLU A 4 3.24 -8.81 6.37
CA GLU A 4 2.24 -7.89 6.90
C GLU A 4 2.24 -7.93 8.45
N PRO A 5 2.33 -6.79 9.14
CA PRO A 5 2.32 -6.75 10.60
C PRO A 5 0.97 -7.17 11.19
N SER A 6 1.02 -7.70 12.40
CA SER A 6 -0.15 -8.14 13.17
C SER A 6 -1.05 -6.94 13.53
N PRO A 7 -2.39 -7.12 13.61
CA PRO A 7 -3.28 -6.06 14.09
C PRO A 7 -3.01 -5.64 15.54
N SER A 8 -2.32 -6.48 16.31
CA SER A 8 -1.97 -6.22 17.70
C SER A 8 -0.63 -5.47 17.85
N GLU A 9 0.13 -5.25 16.77
CA GLU A 9 1.35 -4.44 16.82
C GLU A 9 1.02 -2.95 16.99
N THR A 10 1.80 -2.25 17.81
CA THR A 10 1.74 -0.79 17.93
C THR A 10 2.37 -0.13 16.70
N ASP A 11 1.96 1.11 16.39
CA ASP A 11 2.50 1.91 15.27
C ASP A 11 2.31 1.29 13.87
N ILE A 12 1.20 0.59 13.66
CA ILE A 12 0.80 0.16 12.32
C ILE A 12 -0.09 1.20 11.64
N ILE A 13 0.00 1.28 10.32
CA ILE A 13 -0.92 2.02 9.45
C ILE A 13 -1.55 1.04 8.45
N GLN A 14 -2.82 1.27 8.13
CA GLN A 14 -3.49 0.51 7.08
C GLN A 14 -3.54 1.35 5.81
N VAL A 15 -2.94 0.85 4.73
CA VAL A 15 -2.95 1.49 3.42
C VAL A 15 -3.94 0.74 2.52
N SER A 16 -4.77 1.52 1.81
CA SER A 16 -5.74 1.01 0.85
C SER A 16 -5.32 1.46 -0.54
N ILE A 17 -4.83 0.52 -1.34
CA ILE A 17 -4.40 0.77 -2.72
C ILE A 17 -5.58 0.48 -3.63
N ARG A 18 -6.11 1.53 -4.27
CA ARG A 18 -7.22 1.41 -5.21
C ARG A 18 -6.66 1.38 -6.62
N LEU A 19 -6.96 0.30 -7.34
CA LEU A 19 -6.67 0.20 -8.77
C LEU A 19 -7.94 0.51 -9.58
N PRO A 20 -7.84 1.08 -10.78
CA PRO A 20 -8.99 1.55 -11.56
C PRO A 20 -10.07 0.49 -11.84
N ALA A 21 -9.68 -0.79 -11.90
CA ALA A 21 -10.57 -1.90 -12.29
C ALA A 21 -10.68 -3.02 -11.24
N ASN A 22 -10.06 -2.87 -10.06
CA ASN A 22 -10.03 -3.93 -9.05
C ASN A 22 -10.55 -3.46 -7.70
N GLU A 23 -10.89 -4.44 -6.87
CA GLU A 23 -11.16 -4.19 -5.46
C GLU A 23 -9.95 -3.53 -4.77
N PRO A 24 -10.20 -2.66 -3.79
CA PRO A 24 -9.13 -2.02 -3.04
C PRO A 24 -8.32 -3.06 -2.28
N ILE A 25 -7.02 -3.08 -2.51
CA ILE A 25 -6.10 -3.94 -1.77
C ILE A 25 -5.78 -3.24 -0.46
N ARG A 26 -6.17 -3.86 0.65
CA ARG A 26 -5.89 -3.35 1.99
C ARG A 26 -4.72 -4.12 2.58
N ARG A 27 -3.73 -3.40 3.08
CA ARG A 27 -2.57 -4.00 3.72
C ARG A 27 -2.04 -3.12 4.84
N ARG A 28 -1.58 -3.74 5.93
CA ARG A 28 -0.90 -3.04 7.02
C ARG A 28 0.60 -2.88 6.75
N PHE A 29 1.14 -1.77 7.24
CA PHE A 29 2.56 -1.42 7.22
C PHE A 29 2.92 -0.83 8.58
N ARG A 30 4.19 -0.89 8.97
CA ARG A 30 4.67 -0.15 10.15
C ARG A 30 4.82 1.32 9.78
N ARG A 31 4.61 2.22 10.73
CA ARG A 31 4.76 3.66 10.52
C ARG A 31 6.20 4.07 10.22
N THR A 32 7.16 3.23 10.60
CA THR A 32 8.59 3.35 10.32
C THR A 32 9.00 2.77 8.97
N ASP A 33 8.10 2.07 8.27
CA ASP A 33 8.38 1.50 6.96
C ASP A 33 8.54 2.61 5.91
N SER A 34 9.49 2.41 4.99
CA SER A 34 9.69 3.34 3.88
C SER A 34 8.52 3.27 2.89
N ALA A 35 8.12 4.42 2.34
CA ALA A 35 7.12 4.51 1.27
C ALA A 35 7.51 3.67 0.03
N LYS A 36 8.81 3.39 -0.17
CA LYS A 36 9.28 2.48 -1.23
C LYS A 36 8.61 1.10 -1.17
N LEU A 37 8.32 0.61 0.04
CA LEU A 37 7.65 -0.69 0.21
C LEU A 37 6.22 -0.70 -0.32
N LEU A 38 5.53 0.44 -0.36
CA LEU A 38 4.20 0.57 -0.97
C LEU A 38 4.28 0.36 -2.48
N PHE A 39 5.26 1.01 -3.11
CA PHE A 39 5.51 0.89 -4.53
C PHE A 39 5.91 -0.54 -4.91
N GLU A 40 6.89 -1.10 -4.21
CA GLU A 40 7.31 -2.48 -4.40
C GLU A 40 6.10 -3.42 -4.24
N PHE A 41 5.23 -3.22 -3.24
CA PHE A 41 4.04 -4.05 -3.06
C PHE A 41 3.06 -3.91 -4.23
N ALA A 42 2.82 -2.71 -4.73
CA ALA A 42 1.96 -2.50 -5.90
C ALA A 42 2.49 -3.28 -7.12
N TRP A 43 3.81 -3.31 -7.36
CA TRP A 43 4.42 -4.09 -8.45
C TRP A 43 4.23 -5.60 -8.32
N THR A 44 3.90 -6.14 -7.14
CA THR A 44 3.58 -7.56 -7.01
C THR A 44 2.20 -7.93 -7.56
N ASN A 45 1.33 -6.95 -7.78
CA ASN A 45 -0.01 -7.21 -8.29
C ASN A 45 0.01 -7.26 -9.83
N PRO A 46 -0.41 -8.39 -10.44
CA PRO A 46 -0.37 -8.54 -11.90
C PRO A 46 -1.29 -7.58 -12.65
N ASN A 47 -2.24 -6.95 -11.96
CA ASN A 47 -3.19 -6.02 -12.57
C ASN A 47 -2.76 -4.55 -12.48
N VAL A 48 -1.56 -4.28 -11.97
CA VAL A 48 -0.99 -2.92 -11.92
C VAL A 48 -0.36 -2.59 -13.28
N PRO A 49 -0.65 -1.41 -13.87
CA PRO A 49 -0.04 -1.01 -15.13
C PRO A 49 1.46 -0.71 -14.95
N ASP A 50 2.22 -0.76 -16.05
CA ASP A 50 3.67 -0.48 -16.07
C ASP A 50 4.02 0.92 -15.55
N GLN A 51 3.06 1.85 -15.62
CA GLN A 51 3.18 3.20 -15.07
C GLN A 51 1.98 3.50 -14.16
N PHE A 52 2.27 3.84 -12.90
CA PHE A 52 1.27 4.27 -11.93
C PHE A 52 1.85 5.31 -10.97
N GLU A 53 0.96 6.07 -10.33
CA GLU A 53 1.31 7.01 -9.27
C GLU A 53 0.49 6.66 -8.01
N LEU A 54 1.13 6.78 -6.84
CA LEU A 54 0.46 6.61 -5.56
C LEU A 54 -0.02 7.98 -5.06
N LEU A 55 -1.34 8.18 -5.05
CA LEU A 55 -1.96 9.41 -4.57
C LEU A 55 -2.47 9.25 -3.13
N TRP A 56 -2.32 10.30 -2.31
CA TRP A 56 -2.85 10.31 -0.95
C TRP A 56 -4.36 10.59 -0.95
N GLY A 57 -5.10 9.81 -0.16
CA GLY A 57 -6.55 9.92 -0.09
C GLY A 57 -7.04 11.26 0.49
N TYR A 58 -6.32 11.84 1.45
CA TYR A 58 -6.69 13.15 2.03
C TYR A 58 -5.55 13.80 2.85
N PRO A 59 -5.34 15.12 2.73
CA PRO A 59 -5.77 15.95 1.60
C PRO A 59 -5.06 15.46 0.32
N ARG A 60 -5.75 15.49 -0.83
CA ARG A 60 -5.17 15.06 -2.11
C ARG A 60 -3.91 15.89 -2.40
N ARG A 61 -2.74 15.27 -2.32
CA ARG A 61 -1.43 15.81 -2.67
C ARG A 61 -0.68 14.76 -3.48
#